data_AF-A0A518D7Z1-F1
#
_entry.id   AF-A0A518D7Z1-F1
#
_cell.length_a   1.000
_cell.length_b   1.000
_cell.length_c   1.000
_cell.angle_alpha   90.00
_cell.angle_beta   90.00
_cell.angle_gamma   90.00
#
_symmetry.space_group_name_H-M   'P 1'
#
loop_
_entity.id
_entity.type
_entity.pdbx_description
1 polymer ?
#
loop_
_entity_poly.entity_id
_entity_poly.type
_entity_poly.pdbx_seq_one_letter_code
_entity_poly.pdbx_strand_id
1 'polypeptide(L)'
;MAPETPTAEAVPPRTNTLGVIEVVEPRVAEIWRRMTPLEKMALIDGGYRLARQCVRGGVMYDHPEWTEQQVEGEVSRRISRGADWPATHRG
;
A
#
# COMPACT_ATOMS: atom_id res chain seq x y z
N MET A 1 38.73 -17.09 9.35
CA MET A 1 37.33 -17.48 9.58
C MET A 1 36.51 -16.20 9.47
N ALA A 2 35.95 -15.93 8.30
CA ALA A 2 35.14 -14.72 8.07
C ALA A 2 33.68 -15.01 8.50
N PRO A 3 32.97 -14.06 9.13
CA PRO A 3 31.57 -14.26 9.48
C PRO A 3 30.72 -14.30 8.21
N GLU A 4 29.87 -15.30 8.14
CA GLU A 4 28.99 -15.60 7.02
C GLU A 4 27.88 -14.53 7.00
N THR A 5 27.83 -13.75 5.93
CA THR A 5 26.76 -12.78 5.71
C THR A 5 25.42 -13.53 5.71
N PRO A 6 24.43 -13.20 6.56
CA PRO A 6 23.13 -13.84 6.49
C PRO A 6 22.56 -13.52 5.10
N THR A 7 22.37 -14.57 4.31
CA THR A 7 21.77 -14.50 2.99
C THR A 7 20.42 -13.84 3.17
N ALA A 8 20.24 -12.66 2.55
CA ALA A 8 18.97 -11.98 2.49
C ALA A 8 17.97 -12.95 1.84
N GLU A 9 17.14 -13.57 2.68
CA GLU A 9 16.05 -14.42 2.24
C GLU A 9 15.18 -13.56 1.33
N ALA A 10 15.24 -13.86 0.03
CA ALA A 10 14.49 -13.14 -0.98
C ALA A 10 13.02 -13.21 -0.59
N VAL A 11 12.42 -12.04 -0.28
CA VAL A 11 10.97 -11.95 -0.06
C VAL A 11 10.31 -12.54 -1.31
N PRO A 12 9.58 -13.66 -1.20
CA PRO A 12 9.05 -14.32 -2.37
C PRO A 12 8.10 -13.36 -3.11
N PRO A 13 8.05 -13.41 -4.45
CA PRO A 13 7.08 -12.63 -5.20
C PRO A 13 5.69 -12.94 -4.66
N ARG A 14 4.88 -11.91 -4.39
CA ARG A 14 3.47 -12.09 -4.01
C ARG A 14 2.70 -12.63 -5.22
N THR A 15 2.77 -13.93 -5.46
CA THR A 15 2.01 -14.59 -6.51
C THR A 15 0.57 -14.73 -6.01
N ASN A 16 -0.25 -13.68 -6.21
CA ASN A 16 -1.69 -13.81 -6.07
C ASN A 16 -2.23 -14.60 -7.28
N THR A 17 -2.08 -15.92 -7.25
CA THR A 17 -2.23 -16.75 -8.45
C THR A 17 -3.66 -17.19 -8.72
N LEU A 18 -4.60 -17.15 -7.77
CA LEU A 18 -5.98 -17.58 -7.99
C LEU A 18 -6.89 -16.78 -7.05
N GLY A 19 -8.04 -16.32 -7.55
CA GLY A 19 -9.01 -15.42 -6.89
C GLY A 19 -9.58 -15.92 -5.54
N VAL A 20 -8.72 -16.04 -4.54
CA VAL A 20 -9.07 -16.22 -3.15
C VAL A 20 -9.51 -14.86 -2.64
N ILE A 21 -10.81 -14.71 -2.38
CA ILE A 21 -11.29 -13.57 -1.60
C ILE A 21 -10.82 -13.84 -0.16
N GLU A 22 -9.88 -13.03 0.33
CA GLU A 22 -9.52 -13.05 1.74
C GLU A 22 -10.79 -12.81 2.57
N VAL A 23 -11.16 -13.82 3.38
CA VAL A 23 -12.33 -13.72 4.27
C VAL A 23 -11.92 -12.89 5.48
N VAL A 24 -12.55 -11.73 5.64
CA VAL A 24 -12.35 -10.87 6.83
C VAL A 24 -12.82 -11.63 8.07
N GLU A 25 -11.99 -11.63 9.10
CA GLU A 25 -12.32 -12.26 10.38
C GLU A 25 -13.62 -11.64 10.95
N PRO A 26 -14.56 -12.44 11.48
CA PRO A 26 -15.90 -11.96 11.84
C PRO A 26 -15.94 -10.80 12.84
N ARG A 27 -15.03 -10.77 13.82
CA ARG A 27 -14.94 -9.68 14.81
C ARG A 27 -14.48 -8.39 14.14
N VAL A 28 -13.53 -8.45 13.20
CA VAL A 28 -13.12 -7.29 12.40
C VAL A 28 -14.31 -6.78 11.59
N ALA A 29 -15.02 -7.65 10.88
CA ALA A 29 -16.19 -7.26 10.10
C ALA A 29 -17.28 -6.56 10.96
N GLU A 30 -17.45 -7.01 12.20
CA GLU A 30 -18.40 -6.41 13.14
C GLU A 30 -18.00 -5.00 13.57
N ILE A 31 -16.71 -4.76 13.81
CA ILE A 31 -16.19 -3.41 14.08
C ILE A 31 -16.50 -2.48 12.91
N TRP A 32 -16.20 -2.92 11.68
CA TRP A 32 -16.46 -2.16 10.46
C TRP A 32 -17.96 -1.87 10.22
N ARG A 33 -18.85 -2.79 10.61
CA ARG A 33 -20.30 -2.58 10.55
C ARG A 33 -20.79 -1.51 11.51
N ARG A 34 -20.16 -1.38 12.68
CA ARG A 34 -20.53 -0.40 13.72
C ARG A 34 -20.01 1.01 13.46
N MET A 35 -18.98 1.16 12.63
CA MET A 35 -18.44 2.48 12.31
C MET A 35 -19.46 3.34 11.56
N THR A 36 -19.61 4.57 12.02
CA THR A 36 -20.34 5.63 11.33
C THR A 36 -19.65 6.00 10.02
N PRO A 37 -20.36 6.62 9.06
CA PRO A 37 -19.74 7.14 7.83
C PRO A 37 -18.56 8.09 8.12
N LEU A 38 -18.69 8.94 9.14
CA LEU A 38 -17.63 9.89 9.50
C LEU A 38 -16.37 9.19 10.01
N GLU A 39 -16.50 8.17 10.86
CA GLU A 39 -15.37 7.39 11.35
C GLU A 39 -14.67 6.62 10.23
N LYS A 40 -15.43 6.10 9.25
CA LYS A 40 -14.86 5.48 8.04
C LYS A 40 -14.05 6.48 7.23
N MET A 41 -14.56 7.69 7.04
CA MET A 41 -13.83 8.74 6.33
C MET A 41 -12.55 9.16 7.07
N ALA A 42 -12.62 9.29 8.40
CA ALA A 42 -11.45 9.59 9.22
C ALA A 42 -10.40 8.47 9.14
N LEU A 43 -10.83 7.21 9.16
CA LEU A 43 -9.96 6.05 8.96
C LEU A 43 -9.27 6.08 7.60
N ILE A 44 -10.02 6.36 6.52
CA ILE A 44 -9.49 6.45 5.15
C ILE A 44 -8.48 7.61 5.04
N ASP A 45 -8.78 8.79 5.58
CA ASP A 45 -7.86 9.94 5.58
C ASP A 45 -6.56 9.61 6.33
N GLY A 46 -6.67 9.02 7.53
CA GLY A 46 -5.50 8.56 8.29
C GLY A 46 -4.67 7.53 7.52
N GLY A 47 -5.33 6.55 6.90
CA GLY A 47 -4.69 5.53 6.06
C GLY A 47 -3.98 6.14 4.85
N TYR A 48 -4.58 7.12 4.18
CA TYR A 48 -3.97 7.82 3.05
C TYR A 48 -2.70 8.57 3.45
N ARG A 49 -2.72 9.28 4.59
CA ARG A 49 -1.54 10.00 5.12
C ARG A 49 -0.41 9.03 5.46
N LEU A 50 -0.73 7.91 6.11
CA LEU A 50 0.26 6.88 6.44
C LEU A 50 0.87 6.27 5.17
N ALA A 51 0.03 5.91 4.20
CA ALA A 51 0.49 5.36 2.93
C ALA A 51 1.46 6.32 2.22
N ARG A 52 1.14 7.62 2.18
CA ARG A 52 2.04 8.68 1.69
C ARG A 52 3.39 8.68 2.38
N GLN A 53 3.42 8.64 3.70
CA GLN A 53 4.66 8.67 4.46
C GLN A 53 5.53 7.44 4.16
N CYS A 54 4.93 6.24 4.18
CA CYS A 54 5.65 5.01 3.89
C CYS A 54 6.22 4.98 2.46
N VAL A 55 5.39 5.32 1.46
CA VAL A 55 5.82 5.35 0.05
C VAL A 55 6.95 6.37 -0.15
N ARG A 56 6.80 7.57 0.42
CA ARG A 56 7.82 8.62 0.34
C ARG A 56 9.14 8.17 0.94
N GLY A 57 9.11 7.57 2.14
CA GLY A 57 10.30 7.04 2.80
C GLY A 57 11.01 6.00 1.95
N GLY A 58 10.26 5.06 1.35
CA GLY A 58 10.83 4.08 0.42
C GLY A 58 11.45 4.72 -0.83
N VAL A 59 10.75 5.66 -1.47
CA VAL A 59 11.26 6.35 -2.67
C VAL A 59 12.55 7.11 -2.36
N MET A 60 12.63 7.83 -1.23
CA MET A 60 13.84 8.56 -0.84
C MET A 60 15.00 7.62 -0.47
N TYR A 61 14.70 6.45 0.10
CA TYR A 61 15.70 5.44 0.39
C TYR A 61 16.28 4.82 -0.90
N ASP A 62 15.41 4.49 -1.86
CA ASP A 62 15.81 3.88 -3.13
C ASP A 62 16.51 4.87 -4.08
N HIS A 63 16.16 6.16 -3.98
CA HIS A 63 16.63 7.24 -4.86
C HIS A 63 17.11 8.47 -4.08
N PRO A 64 18.22 8.38 -3.33
CA PRO A 64 18.73 9.48 -2.52
C PRO A 64 19.19 10.70 -3.35
N GLU A 65 19.43 10.52 -4.64
CA GLU A 65 19.84 11.56 -5.59
C GLU A 65 18.67 12.36 -6.18
N TRP A 66 17.42 11.93 -5.96
CA TRP A 66 16.26 12.59 -6.54
C TRP A 66 15.91 13.88 -5.84
N THR A 67 15.42 14.84 -6.63
CA THR A 67 14.85 16.06 -6.11
C THR A 67 13.51 15.80 -5.42
N GLU A 68 13.15 16.68 -4.52
CA GLU A 68 11.85 16.68 -3.83
C GLU A 68 10.67 16.56 -4.80
N GLN A 69 10.73 17.24 -5.94
CA GLN A 69 9.69 17.22 -6.97
C GLN A 69 9.56 15.84 -7.64
N GLN A 70 10.68 15.17 -7.91
CA GLN A 70 10.68 13.82 -8.50
C GLN A 70 10.11 12.79 -7.50
N VAL A 71 10.51 12.90 -6.23
CA VAL A 71 9.97 12.06 -5.14
C VAL A 71 8.46 12.23 -5.04
N GLU A 72 7.97 13.48 -5.00
CA GLU A 72 6.55 13.77 -4.86
C GLU A 72 5.73 13.30 -6.08
N GLY A 73 6.25 13.46 -7.29
CA GLY A 73 5.64 12.91 -8.51
C GLY A 73 5.49 11.39 -8.45
N GLU A 74 6.52 10.68 -7.97
CA GLU A 74 6.49 9.22 -7.85
C GLU A 74 5.58 8.74 -6.70
N VAL A 75 5.56 9.43 -5.56
CA VAL A 75 4.64 9.15 -4.45
C VAL A 75 3.19 9.29 -4.94
N SER A 76 2.88 10.38 -5.62
CA SER A 76 1.56 10.63 -6.20
C SER A 76 1.18 9.55 -7.23
N ARG A 77 2.12 9.15 -8.09
CA ARG A 77 1.90 8.07 -9.07
C ARG A 77 1.59 6.72 -8.40
N ARG A 78 2.36 6.34 -7.37
CA ARG A 78 2.18 5.04 -6.69
C ARG A 78 0.87 4.96 -5.90
N ILE A 79 0.45 6.06 -5.28
CA ILE A 79 -0.78 6.10 -4.50
C ILE A 79 -2.02 6.21 -5.39
N SER A 80 -1.90 6.88 -6.54
CA SER A 80 -3.01 7.04 -7.49
C SER A 80 -3.23 5.85 -8.42
N ARG A 81 -2.32 4.86 -8.45
CA ARG A 81 -2.42 3.64 -9.29
C ARG A 81 -3.51 2.62 -8.88
N GLY A 82 -4.51 3.08 -8.14
CA GLY A 82 -5.83 2.44 -8.04
C GLY A 82 -6.94 3.21 -8.76
N ALA A 83 -6.65 4.42 -9.27
CA ALA A 83 -7.59 5.30 -9.97
C ALA A 83 -7.56 5.13 -11.50
N ASP A 84 -6.62 4.35 -12.03
CA ASP A 84 -6.49 3.93 -13.43
C ASP A 84 -7.27 2.64 -13.74
N TRP A 85 -8.23 2.23 -12.89
CA TRP A 85 -9.16 1.14 -13.18
C TRP A 85 -9.92 1.42 -14.49
N PRO A 86 -9.84 0.55 -15.52
CA PRO A 86 -10.53 0.77 -16.77
C PRO A 86 -12.05 0.67 -16.56
N ALA A 87 -12.79 1.68 -17.01
CA ALA A 87 -14.24 1.77 -16.97
C ALA A 87 -14.97 0.75 -17.89
N THR A 88 -14.39 -0.42 -18.17
CA THR A 88 -14.83 -1.34 -19.23
C THR A 88 -15.84 -2.41 -18.78
N HIS A 89 -16.39 -2.33 -17.58
CA HIS A 89 -17.46 -3.24 -17.13
C HIS A 89 -18.64 -2.46 -16.53
N ARG A 90 -19.38 -1.76 -17.39
CA ARG A 90 -20.77 -1.37 -17.13
C ARG A 90 -21.58 -1.81 -18.36
N GLY A 91 -22.11 -3.01 -18.29
CA GLY A 91 -23.07 -3.60 -19.24
C GLY A 91 -24.26 -4.11 -18.47
#